data_AF-A0A6I1HFR0-F1
#
_entry.id   AF-A0A6I1HFR0-F1
#
_cell.length_a   1.000
_cell.length_b   1.000
_cell.length_c   1.000
_cell.angle_alpha   90.00
_cell.angle_beta   90.00
_cell.angle_gamma   90.00
#
_symmetry.space_group_name_H-M   'P 1'
#
loop_
_entity.id
_entity.type
_entity.pdbx_description
1 polymer ?
#
loop_
_entity_poly.entity_id
_entity_poly.type
_entity_poly.pdbx_seq_one_letter_code
_entity_poly.pdbx_strand_id
1 'polypeptide(L)'
;MLSVSAFRRLVRVSAIYDVLMIAPFTTPWTFLLLREHLSALNVGLGGVPLPVFGPFHLLIGSLLGSVVLVWSVLRMLDPQPRFGRYDAAARYLFSTWMAWALLLTGQPLLWLFLVPELAFGLAQSLPVRRGEGGLEGHAHESLLR
;
A
#
# COMPACT_ATOMS: atom_id res chain seq x y z
N MET A 1 -1.99 -17.28 -11.81
CA MET A 1 -2.02 -17.64 -10.37
C MET A 1 -0.60 -17.53 -9.83
N LEU A 2 -0.40 -16.92 -8.66
CA LEU A 2 0.93 -16.77 -8.04
C LEU A 2 1.23 -17.96 -7.12
N SER A 3 2.50 -18.39 -7.05
CA SER A 3 2.95 -19.31 -5.99
C SER A 3 2.94 -18.61 -4.62
N VAL A 4 2.85 -19.38 -3.54
CA VAL A 4 2.86 -18.83 -2.17
C VAL A 4 4.14 -18.03 -1.90
N SER A 5 5.31 -18.51 -2.36
CA SER A 5 6.59 -17.80 -2.21
C SER A 5 6.63 -16.49 -3.00
N ALA A 6 6.13 -16.47 -4.23
CA ALA A 6 6.03 -15.26 -5.04
C ALA A 6 5.07 -14.24 -4.41
N PHE A 7 3.94 -14.70 -3.86
CA PHE A 7 2.98 -13.84 -3.16
C PHE A 7 3.60 -13.20 -1.91
N ARG A 8 4.33 -13.97 -1.09
CA ARG A 8 5.03 -13.44 0.09
C ARG A 8 6.07 -12.39 -0.29
N ARG A 9 6.83 -12.60 -1.37
CA ARG A 9 7.80 -11.62 -1.87
C ARG A 9 7.12 -10.34 -2.33
N LEU A 10 5.99 -10.45 -3.05
CA LEU A 10 5.18 -9.31 -3.47
C LEU A 10 4.70 -8.48 -2.27
N VAL A 11 4.11 -9.14 -1.26
CA VAL A 11 3.65 -8.46 -0.02
C VAL A 11 4.80 -7.77 0.70
N ARG A 12 5.99 -8.38 0.73
CA ARG A 12 7.16 -7.76 1.36
C ARG A 12 7.66 -6.54 0.59
N VAL A 13 7.72 -6.62 -0.74
CA VAL A 13 8.12 -5.49 -1.60
C VAL A 13 7.13 -4.34 -1.47
N SER A 14 5.83 -4.63 -1.48
CA SER A 14 4.80 -3.60 -1.30
C SER A 14 4.90 -2.94 0.08
N ALA A 15 5.17 -3.72 1.14
CA ALA A 15 5.38 -3.19 2.48
C ALA A 15 6.63 -2.30 2.60
N ILE A 16 7.73 -2.64 1.93
CA ILE A 16 8.94 -1.79 1.89
C ILE A 16 8.63 -0.47 1.17
N TYR A 17 7.92 -0.53 0.03
CA TYR A 17 7.46 0.66 -0.67
C TYR A 17 6.62 1.56 0.26
N ASP A 18 5.65 0.98 0.97
CA ASP A 18 4.79 1.75 1.87
C ASP A 18 5.59 2.42 3.00
N VAL A 19 6.57 1.72 3.61
CA VAL A 19 7.46 2.30 4.64
C VAL A 19 8.21 3.52 4.08
N LEU A 20 8.83 3.38 2.91
CA LEU A 20 9.60 4.48 2.30
C LEU A 20 8.71 5.67 1.95
N MET A 21 7.53 5.41 1.41
CA MET A 21 6.59 6.45 1.00
C MET A 21 5.92 7.15 2.18
N ILE A 22 5.57 6.41 3.24
CA ILE A 22 4.79 6.96 4.36
C ILE A 22 5.65 7.53 5.48
N ALA A 23 6.90 7.12 5.63
CA ALA A 23 7.77 7.58 6.72
C ALA A 23 7.79 9.12 6.88
N PRO A 24 7.90 9.93 5.81
CA PRO A 24 7.91 11.38 5.95
C PRO A 24 6.54 11.98 6.33
N PHE A 25 5.45 11.22 6.24
CA PHE A 25 4.13 11.66 6.66
C PHE A 25 3.88 11.46 8.17
N THR A 26 4.76 10.75 8.88
CA THR A 26 4.53 10.34 10.27
C THR A 26 4.79 11.42 11.32
N THR A 27 5.55 12.46 10.99
CA THR A 27 5.75 13.60 11.88
C THR A 27 5.34 14.92 11.21
N PRO A 28 4.84 15.91 11.97
CA PRO A 28 4.41 17.19 11.41
C PRO A 28 5.53 17.94 10.66
N TRP A 29 6.78 17.89 11.15
CA TRP A 29 7.90 18.59 10.52
C TRP A 29 8.38 17.92 9.24
N THR A 30 8.44 16.58 9.19
CA THR A 30 8.79 15.89 7.94
C THR A 30 7.68 16.04 6.91
N PHE A 31 6.42 16.09 7.35
CA PHE A 31 5.27 16.34 6.48
C PHE A 31 5.42 17.70 5.81
N LEU A 32 5.71 18.76 6.57
CA LEU A 32 5.85 20.12 6.02
C LEU A 32 6.97 20.20 4.97
N LEU A 33 8.13 19.61 5.25
CA LEU A 33 9.25 19.56 4.29
C LEU A 33 8.90 18.78 3.02
N LEU A 34 8.20 17.64 3.18
CA LEU A 34 7.74 16.84 2.06
C LEU A 34 6.68 17.59 1.24
N ARG A 35 5.77 18.33 1.89
CA ARG A 35 4.72 19.11 1.23
C ARG A 35 5.31 20.12 0.25
N GLU A 36 6.38 20.81 0.61
CA GLU A 36 7.06 21.75 -0.30
C GLU A 36 7.58 21.03 -1.55
N HIS A 37 8.26 19.89 -1.37
CA HIS A 37 8.77 19.09 -2.48
C HIS A 37 7.63 18.58 -3.38
N LEU A 38 6.57 18.02 -2.77
CA LEU A 38 5.40 17.53 -3.50
C LEU A 38 4.67 18.67 -4.23
N SER A 39 4.62 19.87 -3.63
CA SER A 39 4.03 21.05 -4.27
C SER A 39 4.85 21.47 -5.49
N ALA A 40 6.18 21.52 -5.37
CA ALA A 40 7.06 21.83 -6.49
C ALA A 40 6.93 20.79 -7.62
N LEU A 41 6.89 19.50 -7.27
CA LEU A 41 6.66 18.41 -8.23
C LEU A 41 5.29 18.56 -8.92
N ASN A 42 4.22 18.82 -8.17
CA ASN A 42 2.89 18.97 -8.75
C ASN A 42 2.82 20.14 -9.74
N VAL A 43 3.44 21.28 -9.41
CA VAL A 43 3.55 22.42 -10.31
C VAL A 43 4.36 22.07 -11.55
N GLY A 44 5.49 21.37 -11.40
CA GLY A 44 6.29 20.88 -12.52
C GLY A 44 5.55 19.91 -13.45
N LEU A 45 4.56 19.18 -12.92
CA LEU A 45 3.67 18.30 -13.68
C LEU A 45 2.47 19.03 -14.32
N GLY A 46 2.38 20.36 -14.18
CA GLY A 46 1.30 21.18 -14.74
C GLY A 46 0.10 21.39 -13.82
N GLY A 47 0.20 21.01 -12.54
CA GLY A 47 -0.80 21.29 -11.52
C GLY A 47 -0.62 22.66 -10.84
N VAL A 48 -1.40 22.91 -9.81
CA VAL A 48 -1.30 24.12 -8.97
C VAL A 48 -0.59 23.84 -7.64
N PRO A 49 -0.02 24.84 -6.95
CA PRO A 49 0.59 24.63 -5.65
C PRO A 49 -0.35 23.92 -4.67
N LEU A 50 0.18 22.96 -3.92
CA LEU A 50 -0.62 22.24 -2.93
C LEU A 50 -1.02 23.19 -1.80
N PRO A 51 -2.24 23.06 -1.24
CA PRO A 51 -2.71 23.91 -0.16
C PRO A 51 -1.82 23.77 1.08
N VAL A 52 -1.73 24.84 1.85
CA VAL A 52 -1.04 24.84 3.14
C VAL A 52 -1.92 24.14 4.17
N PHE A 53 -1.35 23.18 4.88
CA PHE A 53 -2.06 22.43 5.91
C PHE A 53 -1.93 23.10 7.28
N GLY A 54 -3.08 23.44 7.87
CA GLY A 54 -3.15 23.85 9.28
C GLY A 54 -2.89 22.68 10.26
N PRO A 55 -2.76 22.97 11.57
CA PRO A 55 -2.35 21.98 12.59
C PRO A 55 -3.21 20.71 12.64
N PHE A 56 -4.55 20.83 12.53
CA PHE A 56 -5.44 19.67 12.55
C PHE A 56 -5.27 18.75 11.34
N HIS A 57 -4.99 19.30 10.16
CA HIS A 57 -4.72 18.50 8.96
C HIS A 57 -3.41 17.71 9.11
N LEU A 58 -2.37 18.36 9.65
CA LEU A 58 -1.09 17.71 9.95
C LEU A 58 -1.24 16.61 11.00
N LEU A 59 -2.06 16.83 12.04
CA LEU A 59 -2.37 15.84 13.06
C LEU A 59 -3.03 14.60 12.43
N ILE A 60 -4.10 14.79 11.65
CA ILE A 60 -4.81 13.69 10.99
C ILE A 60 -3.88 12.94 10.03
N GLY A 61 -3.09 13.66 9.23
CA GLY A 61 -2.09 13.08 8.33
C GLY A 61 -1.04 12.25 9.07
N SER A 62 -0.54 12.76 10.21
CA SER A 62 0.46 12.07 11.02
C SER A 62 -0.10 10.83 11.71
N LEU A 63 -1.34 10.89 12.20
CA LEU A 63 -2.04 9.73 12.77
C LEU A 63 -2.25 8.63 11.73
N LEU A 64 -2.78 8.99 10.55
CA LEU A 64 -2.96 8.05 9.44
C LEU A 64 -1.63 7.44 8.99
N GLY A 65 -0.61 8.30 8.79
CA GLY A 65 0.73 7.88 8.42
C GLY A 65 1.35 6.92 9.42
N SER A 66 1.14 7.16 10.72
CA SER A 66 1.64 6.28 11.79
C SER A 66 0.99 4.90 11.75
N VAL A 67 -0.33 4.82 11.53
CA VAL A 67 -1.04 3.54 11.40
C VAL A 67 -0.54 2.76 10.18
N VAL A 68 -0.41 3.43 9.04
CA VAL A 68 0.11 2.81 7.80
C VAL A 68 1.56 2.36 8.00
N LEU A 69 2.40 3.14 8.68
CA LEU A 69 3.79 2.76 8.97
C LEU A 69 3.85 1.48 9.82
N VAL A 70 3.12 1.42 10.94
CA VAL A 70 3.07 0.24 11.82
C VAL A 70 2.58 -0.99 11.04
N TRP A 71 1.51 -0.83 10.25
CA TRP A 71 0.98 -1.90 9.41
C TRP A 71 1.98 -2.39 8.35
N SER A 72 2.74 -1.47 7.76
CA SER A 72 3.75 -1.78 6.75
C SER A 72 4.96 -2.49 7.36
N VAL A 73 5.42 -2.07 8.55
CA VAL A 73 6.47 -2.78 9.29
C VAL A 73 6.02 -4.20 9.64
N LEU A 74 4.78 -4.40 10.10
CA LEU A 74 4.22 -5.72 10.37
C LEU A 74 4.29 -6.63 9.13
N ARG A 75 3.79 -6.16 7.97
CA ARG A 75 3.83 -6.94 6.72
C ARG A 75 5.25 -7.18 6.21
N MET A 76 6.17 -6.26 6.45
CA MET A 76 7.57 -6.40 6.04
C MET A 76 8.29 -7.51 6.84
N LEU A 77 8.00 -7.61 8.14
CA LEU A 77 8.58 -8.59 9.05
C LEU A 77 7.89 -9.96 8.93
N ASP A 78 6.56 -9.98 8.75
CA ASP A 78 5.77 -11.20 8.66
C ASP A 78 4.81 -11.15 7.45
N PRO A 79 5.30 -11.39 6.22
CA PRO A 79 4.51 -11.27 4.99
C PRO A 79 3.56 -12.45 4.81
N GLN A 80 2.46 -12.48 5.57
CA GLN A 80 1.46 -13.54 5.48
C GLN A 80 0.47 -13.29 4.33
N PRO A 81 0.00 -14.34 3.62
CA PRO A 81 -0.98 -14.18 2.55
C PRO A 81 -2.27 -13.47 2.98
N ARG A 82 -2.73 -13.70 4.22
CA ARG A 82 -3.91 -13.01 4.78
C ARG A 82 -3.70 -11.50 4.88
N PHE A 83 -2.51 -11.04 5.27
CA PHE A 83 -2.22 -9.62 5.39
C PHE A 83 -2.19 -8.96 4.02
N GLY A 84 -1.69 -9.65 2.99
CA GLY A 84 -1.76 -9.16 1.61
C GLY A 84 -3.19 -8.95 1.10
N ARG A 85 -4.18 -9.73 1.56
CA ARG A 85 -5.59 -9.55 1.17
C ARG A 85 -6.24 -8.33 1.83
N TYR A 86 -5.98 -8.14 3.13
CA TYR A 86 -6.41 -6.92 3.81
C TYR A 86 -5.71 -5.68 3.27
N ASP A 87 -4.43 -5.81 2.92
CA ASP A 87 -3.67 -4.75 2.26
C ASP A 87 -4.31 -4.38 0.91
N ALA A 88 -4.65 -5.35 0.06
CA ALA A 88 -5.33 -5.08 -1.20
C ALA A 88 -6.63 -4.29 -1.02
N ALA A 89 -7.45 -4.64 -0.02
CA ALA A 89 -8.67 -3.89 0.32
C ALA A 89 -8.36 -2.45 0.74
N ALA A 90 -7.33 -2.25 1.57
CA ALA A 90 -6.87 -0.91 1.93
C ALA A 90 -6.42 -0.14 0.68
N ARG A 91 -5.61 -0.73 -0.20
CA ARG A 91 -5.13 -0.09 -1.43
C ARG A 91 -6.25 0.36 -2.34
N TYR A 92 -7.31 -0.43 -2.49
CA TYR A 92 -8.49 0.00 -3.25
C TYR A 92 -9.24 1.15 -2.57
N LEU A 93 -9.31 1.16 -1.24
CA LEU A 93 -9.89 2.28 -0.50
C LEU A 93 -9.07 3.56 -0.68
N PHE A 94 -7.75 3.49 -0.53
CA PHE A 94 -6.84 4.61 -0.82
C PHE A 94 -6.96 5.09 -2.26
N SER A 95 -6.99 4.16 -3.22
CA SER A 95 -7.16 4.46 -4.64
C SER A 95 -8.50 5.16 -4.92
N THR A 96 -9.57 4.75 -4.25
CA THR A 96 -10.89 5.39 -4.38
C THR A 96 -10.85 6.85 -3.94
N TRP A 97 -10.25 7.14 -2.79
CA TRP A 97 -10.16 8.51 -2.29
C TRP A 97 -9.20 9.39 -3.09
N MET A 98 -8.09 8.82 -3.58
CA MET A 98 -7.18 9.53 -4.49
C MET A 98 -7.84 9.82 -5.84
N ALA A 99 -8.59 8.88 -6.39
CA ALA A 99 -9.35 9.09 -7.63
C ALA A 99 -10.42 10.17 -7.44
N TRP A 100 -11.18 10.13 -6.33
CA TRP A 100 -12.14 11.17 -5.99
C TRP A 100 -11.48 12.56 -5.88
N ALA A 101 -10.36 12.66 -5.16
CA ALA A 101 -9.61 13.92 -5.05
C ALA A 101 -9.05 14.39 -6.40
N LEU A 102 -8.57 13.48 -7.24
CA LEU A 102 -8.08 13.77 -8.58
C LEU A 102 -9.19 14.32 -9.48
N LEU A 103 -10.38 13.74 -9.43
CA LEU A 103 -11.54 14.20 -10.20
C LEU A 103 -11.98 15.61 -9.79
N LEU A 104 -11.90 15.94 -8.49
CA LEU A 104 -12.30 17.26 -8.00
C LEU A 104 -11.24 18.35 -8.20
N THR A 105 -9.96 17.99 -8.13
CA THR A 105 -8.86 18.97 -8.08
C THR A 105 -8.04 19.03 -9.36
N GLY A 106 -8.06 17.98 -10.18
CA GLY A 106 -7.22 17.87 -11.38
C GLY A 106 -5.71 17.77 -11.09
N GLN A 107 -5.31 17.58 -9.84
CA GLN A 107 -3.89 17.67 -9.44
C GLN A 107 -3.11 16.43 -9.93
N PRO A 108 -2.17 16.60 -10.90
CA PRO A 108 -1.49 15.47 -11.56
C PRO A 108 -0.60 14.67 -10.61
N LEU A 109 -0.09 15.26 -9.53
CA LEU A 109 0.68 14.57 -8.51
C LEU A 109 -0.03 13.34 -7.95
N LEU A 110 -1.37 13.32 -7.90
CA LEU A 110 -2.11 12.19 -7.37
C LEU A 110 -1.87 10.90 -8.17
N TRP A 111 -1.51 10.98 -9.45
CA TRP A 111 -1.13 9.81 -10.25
C TRP A 111 0.12 9.10 -9.73
N LEU A 112 1.06 9.84 -9.12
CA LEU A 112 2.27 9.29 -8.51
C LEU A 112 1.94 8.27 -7.42
N PHE A 113 0.84 8.49 -6.70
CA PHE A 113 0.39 7.60 -5.62
C PHE A 113 -0.67 6.62 -6.11
N LEU A 114 -1.62 7.06 -6.96
CA LEU A 114 -2.72 6.24 -7.44
C LEU A 114 -2.26 5.03 -8.26
N VAL A 115 -1.31 5.21 -9.18
CA VAL A 115 -0.86 4.12 -10.06
C VAL A 115 -0.21 2.98 -9.26
N PRO A 116 0.78 3.23 -8.36
CA PRO A 116 1.33 2.18 -7.51
C PRO A 116 0.29 1.49 -6.64
N GLU A 117 -0.64 2.23 -6.03
CA GLU A 117 -1.67 1.65 -5.15
C GLU A 117 -2.57 0.68 -5.92
N LEU A 118 -3.02 1.06 -7.11
CA LEU A 118 -3.81 0.18 -7.97
C LEU A 118 -2.99 -1.03 -8.44
N ALA A 119 -1.73 -0.82 -8.84
CA ALA A 119 -0.86 -1.90 -9.30
C ALA A 119 -0.63 -2.95 -8.20
N PHE A 120 -0.30 -2.53 -6.99
CA PHE A 120 -0.13 -3.44 -5.85
C PHE A 120 -1.46 -4.05 -5.40
N GLY A 121 -2.55 -3.28 -5.37
CA GLY A 121 -3.89 -3.78 -5.02
C GLY A 121 -4.33 -4.91 -5.97
N LEU A 122 -4.16 -4.71 -7.28
CA LEU A 122 -4.44 -5.74 -8.29
C LEU A 122 -3.52 -6.96 -8.12
N ALA A 123 -2.22 -6.75 -7.96
CA ALA A 123 -1.25 -7.82 -7.82
C ALA A 123 -1.52 -8.69 -6.57
N GLN A 124 -1.89 -8.08 -5.44
CA GLN A 124 -2.27 -8.77 -4.21
C GLN A 124 -3.68 -9.40 -4.29
N SER A 125 -4.51 -8.98 -5.24
CA SER A 125 -5.82 -9.58 -5.51
C SER A 125 -5.75 -10.86 -6.35
N LEU A 126 -4.62 -11.12 -7.03
CA LEU A 126 -4.47 -12.30 -7.87
C LEU A 126 -4.64 -13.62 -7.09
N PRO A 127 -5.20 -14.67 -7.71
CA PRO A 127 -5.38 -15.97 -7.08
C PRO A 127 -4.02 -16.60 -6.73
N VAL A 128 -3.91 -17.09 -5.49
CA VAL A 128 -2.72 -17.80 -4.99
C VAL A 128 -2.96 -19.29 -5.16
N ARG A 129 -2.05 -19.96 -5.87
CA ARG A 129 -2.09 -21.42 -6.02
C ARG A 129 -1.63 -22.03 -4.69
N ARG A 130 -2.55 -22.65 -3.95
CA ARG A 130 -2.17 -23.57 -2.87
C ARG A 130 -1.51 -24.76 -3.55
N GLY A 131 -0.26 -25.05 -3.21
CA GLY A 131 0.38 -26.28 -3.67
C GLY A 131 -0.49 -27.46 -3.24
N GLU A 132 -0.73 -28.39 -4.16
CA GLU A 132 -1.38 -29.67 -3.92
C GLU A 132 -0.48 -30.52 -3.01
N GLY A 133 -0.49 -30.25 -1.70
CA GLY A 133 0.22 -31.03 -0.70
C GLY A 133 -0.71 -31.82 0.24
N GLY A 134 -2.01 -31.85 -0.06
CA GLY A 134 -3.02 -32.43 0.83
C GLY A 134 -3.60 -33.77 0.37
N LEU A 135 -3.30 -34.23 -0.85
CA LEU A 135 -3.89 -35.46 -1.41
C LEU A 135 -3.00 -36.70 -1.23
N GLU A 136 -1.69 -36.55 -1.05
CA GLU A 136 -0.79 -37.70 -0.83
C GLU A 136 -0.79 -38.20 0.62
N GLY A 137 -1.09 -37.35 1.61
CA GLY A 137 -1.14 -37.74 3.02
C GLY A 137 -2.28 -38.69 3.37
N HIS A 138 -3.45 -38.53 2.73
CA HIS A 138 -4.58 -39.44 2.96
C HIS A 138 -4.49 -40.75 2.16
N ALA A 139 -3.84 -40.73 0.99
CA ALA A 139 -3.62 -41.96 0.22
C ALA A 139 -2.65 -42.91 0.93
N HIS A 140 -1.62 -42.37 1.59
CA HIS A 140 -0.63 -43.19 2.30
C HIS A 140 -1.16 -43.80 3.61
N GLU A 141 -2.14 -43.16 4.27
CA GLU A 141 -2.84 -43.72 5.45
C GLU A 141 -3.85 -44.82 5.07
N SER A 142 -4.43 -44.75 3.87
CA SER A 142 -5.39 -45.75 3.39
C SER A 142 -4.74 -47.05 2.90
N LEU A 143 -3.45 -47.03 2.55
CA LEU A 143 -2.71 -48.23 2.10
C LEU A 143 -2.08 -49.02 3.26
N LEU A 144 -2.09 -48.46 4.47
CA LEU A 144 -1.55 -49.06 5.69
C LEU A 144 -2.64 -49.58 6.65
N ARG A 145 -3.90 -49.59 6.22
CA ARG A 145 -5.04 -50.21 6.92
C ARG A 145 -5.62 -51.34 6.07
#